data_AF-X1JLG1-F1
#
_entry.id   AF-X1JLG1-F1
#
_cell.length_a   1.000
_cell.length_b   1.000
_cell.length_c   1.000
_cell.angle_alpha   90.00
_cell.angle_beta   90.00
_cell.angle_gamma   90.00
#
_symmetry.space_group_name_H-M   'P 1'
#
loop_
_entity.id
_entity.type
_entity.pdbx_description
1 polymer ?
#
loop_
_entity_poly.entity_id
_entity_poly.type
_entity_poly.pdbx_seq_one_letter_code
_entity_poly.pdbx_strand_id
1 'polypeptide(L)'
;MEKSIISFRINPEFGAGHHAHTITAGRTIKFGILEEQAIEAFSKAKDIGFKKFGIHQHIGSGVLNAQDFKKPVEKYISIIKKIANSLEIEFEFIDFGGGLGIPYRPLEEALDLDLYKDVVIKPFKKLINLSLL
;
A
#
# COMPACT_ATOMS: atom_id res chain seq x y z
N MET A 1 19.95 0.06 -23.02
CA MET A 1 18.96 -0.93 -22.53
C MET A 1 17.83 -0.18 -21.87
N GLU A 2 16.58 -0.52 -22.17
CA GLU A 2 15.42 0.04 -21.45
C GLU A 2 15.47 -0.44 -20.00
N LYS A 3 15.32 0.48 -19.04
CA LYS A 3 15.30 0.10 -17.62
C LYS A 3 14.02 -0.69 -17.34
N SER A 4 14.13 -1.76 -16.56
CA SER A 4 12.97 -2.53 -16.08
C SER A 4 12.09 -1.68 -15.17
N ILE A 5 10.91 -2.20 -14.82
CA ILE A 5 10.04 -1.60 -13.81
C ILE A 5 10.75 -1.43 -12.46
N ILE A 6 10.49 -0.33 -11.77
CA ILE A 6 10.92 -0.08 -10.39
C ILE A 6 9.70 0.18 -9.50
N SER A 7 9.75 -0.31 -8.27
CA SER A 7 8.71 -0.08 -7.27
C SER A 7 9.31 0.42 -5.97
N PHE A 8 8.62 1.37 -5.33
CA PHE A 8 8.98 1.88 -4.02
C PHE A 8 7.97 1.39 -2.98
N ARG A 9 8.49 0.91 -1.85
CA ARG A 9 7.66 0.61 -0.68
C ARG A 9 7.31 1.91 0.04
N ILE A 10 6.03 2.19 0.17
CA ILE A 10 5.51 3.33 0.91
C ILE A 10 5.10 2.87 2.31
N ASN A 11 5.44 3.69 3.29
CA ASN A 11 4.98 3.54 4.65
C ASN A 11 3.77 4.48 4.85
N PRO A 12 2.54 3.95 4.97
CA PRO A 12 1.34 4.77 5.16
C PRO A 12 1.19 5.29 6.60
N GLU A 13 2.21 5.16 7.46
CA GLU A 13 2.22 5.51 8.90
C GLU A 13 1.26 4.72 9.79
N PHE A 14 0.28 4.04 9.20
CA PHE A 14 -0.70 3.21 9.88
C PHE A 14 -0.42 1.75 9.55
N GLY A 15 -0.13 0.98 10.59
CA GLY A 15 0.08 -0.45 10.49
C GLY A 15 -0.92 -1.21 11.34
N ALA A 16 -1.09 -2.50 11.04
CA ALA A 16 -1.98 -3.41 11.75
C ALA A 16 -1.33 -4.78 11.82
N GLY A 17 -1.52 -5.50 12.92
CA GLY A 17 -0.98 -6.85 13.08
C GLY A 17 -1.52 -7.51 14.33
N HIS A 18 -1.41 -8.84 14.39
CA HIS A 18 -1.86 -9.64 15.53
C HIS A 18 -1.18 -9.22 16.84
N HIS A 19 0.07 -8.75 16.75
CA HIS A 19 0.86 -8.20 17.85
C HIS A 19 1.65 -6.96 17.41
N ALA A 20 2.09 -6.13 18.36
CA ALA A 20 2.90 -4.94 18.07
C ALA A 20 4.16 -5.24 17.23
N HIS A 21 4.82 -6.39 17.46
CA HIS A 21 5.99 -6.84 16.70
C HIS A 21 5.71 -7.24 15.26
N THR A 22 4.43 -7.46 14.91
CA THR A 22 4.00 -7.83 13.55
C THR A 22 3.53 -6.63 12.74
N ILE A 23 3.54 -5.43 13.32
CA ILE A 23 3.20 -4.17 12.63
C ILE A 23 4.41 -3.72 11.80
N THR A 24 4.19 -3.49 10.50
CA THR A 24 5.28 -3.14 9.55
C THR A 24 5.10 -1.79 8.87
N ALA A 25 4.20 -0.95 9.39
CA ALA A 25 4.03 0.45 9.00
C ALA A 25 3.85 1.33 10.25
N GLY A 26 4.32 2.57 10.17
CA GLY A 26 4.48 3.45 11.33
C GLY A 26 5.74 4.32 11.18
N ARG A 27 5.73 5.53 11.77
CA ARG A 27 6.84 6.48 11.61
C ARG A 27 8.19 5.98 12.15
N THR A 28 8.16 5.08 13.14
CA THR A 28 9.35 4.46 13.72
C THR A 28 9.74 3.14 13.07
N ILE A 29 8.98 2.69 12.05
CA ILE A 29 9.23 1.41 11.36
C ILE A 29 10.23 1.63 10.23
N LYS A 30 11.28 0.80 10.21
CA LYS A 30 12.40 0.86 9.24
C LYS A 30 12.04 0.59 7.78
N PHE A 31 10.82 0.16 7.49
CA PHE A 31 10.41 -0.29 6.16
C PHE A 31 9.60 0.76 5.43
N GLY A 32 9.92 0.92 4.15
CA GLY A 32 9.27 1.89 3.29
C GLY A 32 9.68 3.33 3.59
N ILE A 33 9.40 4.20 2.64
CA ILE A 33 9.62 5.64 2.77
C ILE A 33 8.29 6.34 3.08
N LEU A 34 8.36 7.46 3.80
CA LEU A 34 7.18 8.26 4.12
C LEU A 34 6.74 9.08 2.89
N GLU A 35 5.52 9.63 2.96
CA GLU A 35 4.92 10.40 1.86
C GLU A 35 5.82 11.55 1.39
N GLU A 36 6.44 12.28 2.32
CA GLU A 36 7.34 13.40 2.05
C GLU A 36 8.57 13.00 1.22
N GLN A 37 9.04 11.75 1.37
CA GLN A 37 10.18 11.20 0.63
C GLN A 37 9.75 10.53 -0.67
N ALA A 38 8.50 10.06 -0.75
CA ALA A 38 8.01 9.27 -1.87
C ALA A 38 8.07 10.04 -3.19
N ILE A 39 7.56 11.27 -3.22
CA ILE A 39 7.56 12.10 -4.44
C ILE A 39 8.99 12.33 -4.94
N GLU A 40 9.92 12.65 -4.04
CA GLU A 40 11.32 12.84 -4.39
C GLU A 40 11.95 11.56 -4.96
N ALA A 41 11.67 10.40 -4.36
CA ALA A 41 12.17 9.11 -4.83
C ALA A 41 11.68 8.77 -6.25
N PHE A 42 10.39 8.94 -6.52
CA PHE A 42 9.83 8.73 -7.86
C PHE A 42 10.37 9.73 -8.89
N SER A 43 10.51 11.00 -8.51
CA SER A 43 11.09 12.04 -9.38
C SER A 43 12.53 11.68 -9.76
N LYS A 44 13.37 11.36 -8.78
CA LYS A 44 14.77 10.95 -9.02
C LYS A 44 14.85 9.71 -9.90
N ALA A 45 13.96 8.74 -9.72
CA ALA A 45 13.91 7.54 -10.56
C ALA A 45 13.57 7.88 -12.01
N LYS A 46 12.62 8.80 -12.24
CA LYS A 46 12.28 9.33 -13.58
C LYS A 46 13.48 10.03 -14.22
N ASP A 47 14.17 10.90 -13.47
CA ASP A 47 15.33 11.67 -13.96
C ASP A 47 16.50 10.78 -14.40
N ILE A 48 16.73 9.66 -13.70
CA ILE A 48 17.76 8.69 -14.10
C ILE A 48 17.28 7.74 -15.21
N GLY A 49 16.07 7.91 -15.74
CA GLY A 49 15.57 7.21 -16.93
C GLY A 49 14.69 5.98 -16.69
N PHE A 50 14.14 5.78 -15.49
CA PHE A 50 13.05 4.81 -15.32
C PHE A 50 11.76 5.35 -15.94
N LYS A 51 11.01 4.48 -16.63
CA LYS A 51 9.75 4.84 -17.31
C LYS A 51 8.54 4.07 -16.78
N LYS A 52 8.76 2.92 -16.14
CA LYS A 52 7.72 2.02 -15.65
C LYS A 52 7.80 1.95 -14.13
N PHE A 53 6.67 2.16 -13.48
CA PHE A 53 6.61 2.30 -12.03
C PHE A 53 5.56 1.38 -11.44
N GLY A 54 5.94 0.72 -10.35
CA GLY A 54 5.01 0.11 -9.40
C GLY A 54 5.05 0.86 -8.08
N ILE A 55 4.12 0.52 -7.20
CA ILE A 55 4.11 1.03 -5.83
C ILE A 55 3.61 -0.06 -4.89
N HIS A 56 4.21 -0.17 -3.71
CA HIS A 56 3.92 -1.23 -2.74
C HIS A 56 3.71 -0.67 -1.33
N GLN A 57 2.79 -1.24 -0.56
CA GLN A 57 2.76 -1.09 0.90
C GLN A 57 2.71 -2.46 1.58
N HIS A 58 3.05 -2.52 2.86
CA HIS A 58 2.74 -3.67 3.70
C HIS A 58 2.64 -3.23 5.16
N ILE A 59 1.48 -3.49 5.78
CA ILE A 59 1.05 -2.87 7.04
C ILE A 59 1.31 -3.74 8.27
N GLY A 60 1.45 -5.05 8.07
CA GLY A 60 1.83 -6.02 9.08
C GLY A 60 1.33 -7.43 8.76
N SER A 61 1.21 -8.28 9.78
CA SER A 61 0.88 -9.70 9.64
C SER A 61 -0.14 -10.18 10.66
N GLY A 62 -0.95 -11.18 10.28
CA GLY A 62 -1.93 -11.80 11.16
C GLY A 62 -3.14 -10.91 11.47
N VAL A 63 -3.51 -10.00 10.55
CA VAL A 63 -4.64 -9.09 10.75
C VAL A 63 -5.95 -9.86 10.58
N LEU A 64 -6.70 -10.02 11.67
CA LEU A 64 -7.99 -10.73 11.68
C LEU A 64 -9.18 -9.80 11.50
N ASN A 65 -9.04 -8.50 11.81
CA ASN A 65 -10.10 -7.52 11.63
C ASN A 65 -9.91 -6.74 10.32
N ALA A 66 -10.83 -6.93 9.37
CA ALA A 66 -10.78 -6.26 8.07
C ALA A 66 -10.82 -4.73 8.17
N GLN A 67 -11.43 -4.16 9.22
CA GLN A 67 -11.48 -2.70 9.39
C GLN A 67 -10.11 -2.06 9.65
N ASP A 68 -9.15 -2.83 10.17
CA ASP A 68 -7.80 -2.32 10.45
C ASP A 68 -7.02 -1.96 9.17
N PHE A 69 -7.46 -2.48 8.02
CA PHE A 69 -6.92 -2.10 6.71
C PHE A 69 -7.40 -0.74 6.23
N LYS A 70 -8.52 -0.23 6.73
CA LYS A 70 -9.20 0.95 6.18
C LYS A 70 -8.32 2.19 6.18
N LYS A 71 -7.79 2.55 7.35
CA LYS A 71 -6.98 3.76 7.51
C LYS A 71 -5.65 3.69 6.72
N PRO A 72 -4.90 2.58 6.75
CA PRO A 72 -3.73 2.40 5.89
C PRO A 72 -4.07 2.51 4.39
N VAL A 73 -5.15 1.85 3.93
CA VAL A 73 -5.59 1.89 2.52
C VAL A 73 -5.97 3.30 2.08
N GLU A 74 -6.76 4.02 2.87
CA GLU A 74 -7.16 5.40 2.59
C GLU A 74 -5.93 6.32 2.46
N LYS A 75 -4.98 6.22 3.40
CA LYS A 75 -3.74 6.97 3.36
C LYS A 75 -2.90 6.61 2.14
N TYR A 76 -2.74 5.32 1.85
CA TYR A 76 -1.95 4.85 0.72
C TYR A 76 -2.53 5.29 -0.63
N ILE A 77 -3.85 5.19 -0.82
CA ILE A 77 -4.54 5.68 -2.01
C ILE A 77 -4.33 7.19 -2.19
N SER A 78 -4.37 7.97 -1.09
CA SER A 78 -4.08 9.40 -1.13
C SER A 78 -2.66 9.68 -1.63
N ILE A 79 -1.67 8.95 -1.12
CA ILE A 79 -0.26 9.06 -1.55
C ILE A 79 -0.11 8.70 -3.03
N ILE A 80 -0.72 7.60 -3.48
CA ILE A 80 -0.68 7.17 -4.89
C ILE A 80 -1.19 8.29 -5.80
N LYS A 81 -2.37 8.85 -5.50
CA LYS A 81 -2.96 9.95 -6.28
C LYS A 81 -2.05 11.16 -6.33
N LYS A 82 -1.44 11.52 -5.21
CA LYS A 82 -0.52 12.66 -5.12
C LYS A 82 0.69 12.44 -6.02
N ILE A 83 1.33 11.27 -5.96
CA ILE A 83 2.49 10.94 -6.79
C ILE A 83 2.11 10.91 -8.28
N ALA A 84 1.02 10.22 -8.61
CA ALA A 84 0.53 10.10 -9.99
C ALA A 84 0.27 11.48 -10.61
N ASN A 85 -0.44 12.36 -9.88
CA ASN A 85 -0.77 13.69 -10.36
C ASN A 85 0.44 14.64 -10.41
N SER A 86 1.34 14.57 -9.42
CA SER A 86 2.50 15.48 -9.36
C SER A 86 3.58 15.15 -10.38
N LEU A 87 3.71 13.89 -10.79
CA LEU A 87 4.79 13.43 -11.67
C LEU A 87 4.30 12.88 -13.02
N GLU A 88 3.00 12.91 -13.26
CA GLU A 88 2.34 12.32 -14.44
C GLU A 88 2.75 10.85 -14.61
N ILE A 89 2.64 10.07 -13.52
CA ILE A 89 2.98 8.65 -13.48
C ILE A 89 1.70 7.82 -13.53
N GLU A 90 1.64 6.93 -14.50
CA GLU A 90 0.72 5.79 -14.49
C GLU A 90 1.45 4.58 -13.86
N PHE A 91 0.81 3.96 -12.88
CA PHE A 91 1.37 2.80 -12.20
C PHE A 91 0.98 1.51 -12.91
N GLU A 92 1.98 0.73 -13.31
CA GLU A 92 1.80 -0.58 -13.93
C GLU A 92 1.16 -1.59 -12.96
N PHE A 93 1.43 -1.41 -11.66
CA PHE A 93 0.76 -2.14 -10.59
C PHE A 93 0.74 -1.34 -9.28
N ILE A 94 -0.28 -1.62 -8.47
CA ILE A 94 -0.39 -1.14 -7.09
C ILE A 94 -0.51 -2.36 -6.20
N ASP A 95 0.47 -2.55 -5.32
CA ASP A 95 0.53 -3.67 -4.40
C ASP A 95 0.15 -3.20 -2.98
N PHE A 96 -0.87 -3.85 -2.40
CA PHE A 96 -1.36 -3.59 -1.05
C PHE A 96 -0.65 -4.43 0.02
N GLY A 97 0.22 -5.35 -0.41
CA GLY A 97 0.92 -6.31 0.42
C GLY A 97 0.02 -7.42 0.94
N GLY A 98 0.63 -8.31 1.72
CA GLY A 98 -0.10 -9.35 2.46
C GLY A 98 -0.53 -8.89 3.85
N GLY A 99 -0.63 -9.86 4.75
CA GLY A 99 -0.92 -9.63 6.17
C GLY A 99 -2.29 -10.12 6.63
N LEU A 100 -3.09 -10.69 5.72
CA LEU A 100 -4.35 -11.34 6.03
C LEU A 100 -4.10 -12.46 7.04
N GLY A 101 -4.78 -12.39 8.18
CA GLY A 101 -4.66 -13.37 9.24
C GLY A 101 -5.50 -14.61 9.00
N ILE A 102 -5.12 -15.69 9.69
CA ILE A 102 -5.93 -16.88 9.91
C ILE A 102 -6.07 -17.07 11.43
N PRO A 103 -7.19 -17.60 11.92
CA PRO A 103 -7.35 -17.86 13.34
C PRO A 103 -6.39 -19.00 13.75
N TYR A 104 -5.55 -18.74 14.75
CA TYR A 104 -4.65 -19.74 15.34
C TYR A 104 -5.24 -20.36 16.61
N ARG A 105 -6.26 -19.73 17.21
CA ARG A 105 -6.92 -20.18 18.43
C ARG A 105 -8.41 -20.47 18.21
N PRO A 106 -9.01 -21.41 18.96
CA PRO A 106 -10.42 -21.79 18.76
C PRO A 106 -11.45 -20.66 18.90
N LEU A 107 -11.12 -19.60 19.64
CA LEU A 107 -12.03 -18.46 19.88
C LEU A 107 -11.76 -17.28 18.94
N GLU A 108 -10.79 -17.39 18.04
CA GLU A 108 -10.53 -16.35 17.06
C GLU A 108 -11.47 -16.51 15.86
N GLU A 109 -12.11 -15.41 15.49
CA GLU A 109 -12.92 -15.37 14.27
C GLU A 109 -12.01 -15.25 13.04
N ALA A 110 -12.42 -15.91 11.95
CA ALA A 110 -11.73 -15.77 10.68
C ALA A 110 -11.91 -14.36 10.11
N LEU A 111 -10.92 -13.89 9.35
CA LEU A 111 -11.01 -12.62 8.64
C LEU A 111 -12.24 -12.61 7.72
N ASP A 112 -13.12 -11.63 7.92
CA ASP A 112 -14.25 -11.40 7.03
C ASP A 112 -13.75 -10.89 5.66
N LEU A 113 -13.77 -11.78 4.66
CA LEU A 113 -13.31 -11.48 3.31
C LEU A 113 -14.25 -10.57 2.54
N ASP A 114 -15.54 -10.56 2.86
CA ASP A 114 -16.51 -9.64 2.24
C ASP A 114 -16.28 -8.22 2.73
N LEU A 115 -16.01 -8.05 4.02
CA LEU A 115 -15.61 -6.77 4.57
C LEU A 115 -14.23 -6.33 4.07
N TYR A 116 -13.27 -7.26 3.95
CA TYR A 116 -11.96 -6.96 3.36
C TYR A 116 -12.09 -6.47 1.91
N LYS A 117 -12.92 -7.13 1.09
CA LYS A 117 -13.25 -6.69 -0.26
C LYS A 117 -13.78 -5.26 -0.27
N ASP A 118 -14.61 -4.91 0.70
CA ASP A 118 -15.22 -3.59 0.80
C ASP A 118 -14.24 -2.50 1.25
N VAL A 119 -13.31 -2.84 2.12
CA VAL A 119 -12.32 -1.92 2.69
C VAL A 119 -11.09 -1.74 1.79
N VAL A 120 -10.68 -2.77 1.04
CA VAL A 120 -9.45 -2.75 0.23
C VAL A 120 -9.75 -2.75 -1.27
N ILE A 121 -10.50 -3.74 -1.73
CA ILE A 121 -10.68 -4.00 -3.17
C ILE A 121 -11.59 -2.98 -3.83
N LYS A 122 -12.71 -2.58 -3.19
CA LYS A 122 -13.61 -1.55 -3.73
C LYS A 122 -12.88 -0.19 -3.90
N PRO A 123 -12.15 0.34 -2.89
CA PRO A 123 -11.35 1.55 -3.07
C PRO A 123 -10.28 1.43 -4.15
N PHE A 124 -9.58 0.29 -4.24
CA PHE A 124 -8.61 0.04 -5.31
C PHE A 124 -9.27 0.08 -6.70
N LYS A 125 -10.39 -0.61 -6.90
CA LYS A 125 -11.14 -0.58 -8.17
C LYS A 125 -11.58 0.84 -8.54
N LYS A 126 -12.01 1.63 -7.56
CA LYS A 126 -12.36 3.04 -7.78
C LYS A 126 -11.14 3.86 -8.20
N LEU A 127 -9.98 3.62 -7.60
CA LEU A 127 -8.73 4.30 -7.96
C LEU A 127 -8.34 4.03 -9.42
N ILE A 128 -8.33 2.78 -9.86
CA ILE A 128 -7.93 2.41 -11.23
C ILE A 128 -8.98 2.76 -12.30
N ASN A 129 -10.27 2.82 -11.94
CA ASN A 129 -11.31 3.25 -12.87
C ASN A 129 -11.33 4.78 -13.07
N LEU A 130 -10.76 5.55 -12.14
CA LEU A 130 -10.60 7.00 -12.26
C LEU A 130 -9.46 7.39 -13.21
N SER A 131 -8.53 6.48 -13.53
CA SER A 131 -7.44 6.70 -14.50
C SER A 131 -7.78 6.31 -15.94
N LEU A 132 -9.03 5.89 -16.20
CA LEU A 132 -9.56 5.51 -17.53
C LEU A 132 -10.60 6.50 -18.10
N LEU A 133 -10.71 7.71 -17.52
CA LEU A 133 -11.53 8.84 -17.98
C LEU A 133 -10.70 10.11 -18.03
#